data_AF-A0A4D5RWQ4-F1
#
_entry.id   AF-A0A4D5RWQ4-F1
#
_cell.length_a   1.000
_cell.length_b   1.000
_cell.length_c   1.000
_cell.angle_alpha   90.00
_cell.angle_beta   90.00
_cell.angle_gamma   90.00
#
_symmetry.space_group_name_H-M   'P 1'
#
loop_
_entity.id
_entity.type
_entity.pdbx_description
1 polymer ?
#
loop_
_entity_poly.entity_id
_entity_poly.type
_entity_poly.pdbx_seq_one_letter_code
_entity_poly.pdbx_strand_id
1 'polypeptide(L)'
;MVLLFGFCGCCGACFGVGWLLLMFIITMIAFVVVETVAIGLVWKYANSAELEHTLTATLLKFIEANKTGLPNFLHDLQQGLSCCGAKGSIDYTVNSLSIPESCYTTKEKKSELHTTGCGRAIAVFLGEQSLKIGLLTLGIVVAQVVAVSLAIFLYCKL
;
A
#
# COMPACT_ATOMS: atom_id res chain seq x y z
N MET A 1 11.58 9.50 1.09
CA MET A 1 11.07 9.87 -0.25
C MET A 1 10.35 11.21 -0.23
N VAL A 2 9.26 11.38 0.53
CA VAL A 2 8.46 12.63 0.55
C VAL A 2 9.30 13.90 0.81
N LEU A 3 10.24 13.87 1.77
CA LEU A 3 11.10 15.01 2.09
C LEU A 3 12.07 15.40 0.95
N LEU A 4 12.62 14.41 0.24
CA LEU A 4 13.52 14.65 -0.89
C LEU A 4 12.80 15.32 -2.05
N PHE A 5 11.59 14.82 -2.38
CA PHE A 5 10.77 15.41 -3.43
C PHE A 5 10.23 16.79 -3.05
N GLY A 6 9.88 17.00 -1.77
CA GLY A 6 9.52 18.31 -1.24
C GLY A 6 10.66 19.32 -1.35
N PHE A 7 11.90 18.89 -1.06
CA PHE A 7 13.09 19.72 -1.24
C PHE A 7 13.35 20.05 -2.71
N CYS A 8 13.24 19.08 -3.63
CA CYS A 8 13.39 19.33 -5.06
C CYS A 8 12.34 20.32 -5.60
N GLY A 9 11.08 20.21 -5.15
CA GLY A 9 10.03 21.17 -5.52
C GLY A 9 10.29 22.58 -4.96
N CYS A 10 10.62 22.68 -3.66
CA CYS A 10 10.88 23.96 -3.00
C CYS A 10 12.14 24.64 -3.54
N CYS A 11 13.27 23.93 -3.63
CA CYS A 11 14.52 24.47 -4.15
C CYS A 11 14.45 24.73 -5.66
N GLY A 12 13.78 23.87 -6.43
CA GLY A 12 13.54 24.11 -7.86
C GLY A 12 12.78 25.42 -8.10
N ALA A 13 11.78 25.71 -7.27
CA ALA A 13 11.01 26.96 -7.33
C ALA A 13 11.82 28.18 -6.81
N CYS A 14 12.49 28.07 -5.66
CA CYS A 14 13.21 29.19 -5.04
C CYS A 14 14.50 29.57 -5.78
N PHE A 15 15.26 28.59 -6.27
CA PHE A 15 16.54 28.85 -6.95
C PHE A 15 16.40 28.94 -8.47
N GLY A 16 15.20 28.72 -9.01
CA GLY A 16 14.96 28.80 -10.44
C GLY A 16 15.83 27.81 -11.23
N VAL A 17 15.89 26.55 -10.79
CA VAL A 17 16.71 25.53 -11.45
C VAL A 17 15.79 24.58 -12.22
N GLY A 18 15.69 24.78 -13.53
CA GLY A 18 14.73 24.08 -14.39
C GLY A 18 14.86 22.56 -14.33
N TRP A 19 16.08 22.03 -14.17
CA TRP A 19 16.30 20.58 -14.07
C TRP A 19 15.66 19.95 -12.83
N LEU A 20 15.67 20.64 -11.69
CA LEU A 20 15.03 20.15 -10.46
C LEU A 20 13.50 20.13 -10.60
N LEU A 21 12.93 21.16 -11.24
CA LEU A 21 11.50 21.23 -11.54
C LEU A 21 11.10 20.13 -12.53
N LEU A 22 11.91 19.86 -13.56
CA LEU A 22 11.66 18.79 -14.53
C LEU A 22 11.64 17.41 -13.85
N MET A 23 12.62 17.13 -12.98
CA MET A 23 12.66 15.89 -12.20
C MET A 23 11.45 15.74 -11.28
N PHE A 24 11.01 16.84 -10.65
CA PHE A 24 9.80 16.87 -9.83
C PHE A 24 8.54 16.54 -10.66
N ILE A 25 8.38 17.16 -11.84
CA ILE A 25 7.26 16.91 -12.75
C ILE A 25 7.22 15.44 -13.19
N ILE A 26 8.33 14.88 -13.67
CA ILE A 26 8.41 13.49 -14.12
C ILE A 26 8.03 12.53 -12.98
N THR A 27 8.54 12.79 -11.77
CA THR A 27 8.24 11.95 -10.62
C THR A 27 6.76 12.01 -10.25
N MET A 28 6.16 13.21 -10.21
CA MET A 28 4.74 13.36 -9.89
C MET A 28 3.84 12.69 -10.93
N ILE A 29 4.18 12.77 -12.22
CA ILE A 29 3.46 12.03 -13.28
C ILE A 29 3.56 10.52 -13.05
N ALA A 30 4.73 10.01 -12.68
CA ALA A 30 4.89 8.59 -12.36
C ALA A 30 4.01 8.15 -11.17
N PHE A 31 3.86 8.99 -10.14
CA PHE A 31 2.96 8.72 -9.02
C PHE A 31 1.49 8.66 -9.48
N VAL A 32 1.03 9.60 -10.32
CA VAL A 32 -0.33 9.58 -10.89
C VAL A 32 -0.58 8.28 -11.65
N VAL A 33 0.39 7.81 -12.45
CA VAL A 33 0.26 6.53 -13.18
C VAL A 33 0.13 5.36 -12.22
N VAL A 34 0.96 5.30 -11.17
CA VAL A 34 0.87 4.22 -10.16
C VAL A 34 -0.47 4.24 -9.43
N GLU A 35 -0.97 5.42 -9.04
CA GLU A 35 -2.27 5.57 -8.37
C GLU A 35 -3.43 5.13 -9.28
N THR A 36 -3.44 5.57 -10.53
CA THR A 36 -4.50 5.17 -11.49
C THR A 36 -4.49 3.68 -11.80
N VAL A 37 -3.30 3.06 -11.91
CA VAL A 37 -3.20 1.60 -12.06
C VAL A 37 -3.70 0.89 -10.80
N ALA A 38 -3.34 1.36 -9.60
CA ALA A 38 -3.80 0.76 -8.35
C ALA A 38 -5.33 0.82 -8.22
N ILE A 39 -5.93 1.99 -8.49
CA ILE A 39 -7.40 2.16 -8.49
C ILE A 39 -8.04 1.26 -9.56
N GLY A 40 -7.47 1.20 -10.77
CA GLY A 40 -7.97 0.36 -11.84
C GLY A 40 -7.94 -1.13 -11.49
N LEU A 41 -6.89 -1.59 -10.80
CA LEU A 41 -6.81 -2.95 -10.29
C LEU A 41 -7.89 -3.19 -9.22
N VAL A 42 -8.02 -2.29 -8.24
CA VAL A 42 -9.05 -2.42 -7.18
C VAL A 42 -10.46 -2.45 -7.78
N TRP A 43 -10.76 -1.59 -8.77
CA TRP A 43 -12.06 -1.56 -9.44
C TRP A 43 -12.29 -2.83 -10.27
N LYS A 44 -11.29 -3.28 -11.04
CA LYS A 44 -11.37 -4.50 -11.85
C LYS A 44 -11.64 -5.73 -10.96
N TYR A 45 -10.98 -5.79 -9.81
CA TYR A 45 -11.15 -6.88 -8.85
C TYR A 45 -12.26 -6.60 -7.83
N ALA A 46 -13.09 -5.57 -7.99
CA ALA A 46 -14.20 -5.27 -7.07
C ALA A 46 -15.21 -6.44 -6.94
N ASN A 47 -15.16 -7.43 -7.82
CA ASN A 47 -15.72 -8.75 -7.53
C ASN A 47 -14.90 -9.40 -6.40
N SER A 48 -15.41 -9.28 -5.18
CA SER A 48 -14.74 -9.65 -3.92
C SER A 48 -14.03 -11.00 -3.93
N ALA A 49 -14.55 -11.98 -4.69
CA ALA A 49 -13.95 -13.31 -4.82
C ALA A 49 -12.62 -13.33 -5.60
N GLU A 50 -12.49 -12.58 -6.70
CA GLU A 50 -11.22 -12.53 -7.45
C GLU A 50 -10.15 -11.74 -6.68
N LEU A 51 -10.55 -10.62 -6.07
CA LEU A 51 -9.65 -9.82 -5.22
C LEU A 51 -9.11 -10.65 -4.06
N GLU A 52 -9.99 -11.33 -3.34
CA GLU A 52 -9.60 -12.22 -2.25
C GLU A 52 -8.61 -13.27 -2.75
N HIS A 53 -8.87 -13.92 -3.89
CA HIS A 53 -7.99 -14.95 -4.43
C HIS A 53 -6.61 -14.39 -4.80
N THR A 54 -6.55 -13.24 -5.47
CA THR A 54 -5.28 -12.59 -5.85
C THR A 54 -4.49 -12.12 -4.64
N LEU A 55 -5.14 -11.48 -3.66
CA LEU A 55 -4.51 -11.06 -2.41
C LEU A 55 -3.95 -12.26 -1.64
N THR A 56 -4.77 -13.30 -1.51
CA THR A 56 -4.37 -14.56 -0.86
C THR A 56 -3.16 -15.18 -1.54
N ALA A 57 -3.18 -15.31 -2.87
CA ALA A 57 -2.07 -15.89 -3.62
C ALA A 57 -0.78 -15.06 -3.49
N THR A 58 -0.91 -13.73 -3.45
CA THR A 58 0.23 -12.82 -3.30
C THR A 58 0.83 -12.93 -1.89
N LEU A 59 0.00 -12.95 -0.85
CA LEU A 59 0.43 -13.13 0.54
C LEU A 59 1.09 -14.50 0.76
N LEU A 60 0.55 -15.56 0.16
CA LEU A 60 1.18 -16.89 0.19
C LEU A 60 2.60 -16.85 -0.39
N LYS A 61 2.76 -16.27 -1.58
CA LYS A 61 4.09 -16.11 -2.20
C LYS A 61 5.05 -15.31 -1.33
N PHE A 62 4.57 -14.26 -0.65
CA PHE A 62 5.40 -13.50 0.29
C PHE A 62 5.85 -14.32 1.49
N ILE A 63 4.95 -15.12 2.08
CA ILE A 63 5.29 -16.01 3.21
C ILE A 63 6.30 -17.07 2.76
N GLU A 64 6.09 -17.67 1.58
CA GLU A 64 6.98 -18.69 1.01
C GLU A 64 8.35 -18.14 0.63
N ALA A 65 8.41 -16.92 0.09
CA ALA A 65 9.66 -16.27 -0.30
C ALA A 65 10.49 -15.85 0.92
N ASN A 66 9.84 -15.45 2.02
CA ASN A 66 10.50 -14.90 3.19
C ASN A 66 10.65 -15.93 4.33
N LYS A 67 11.28 -17.07 4.03
CA LYS A 67 11.50 -18.16 5.00
C LYS A 67 12.38 -17.78 6.19
N THR A 68 13.15 -16.70 6.08
CA THR A 68 14.07 -16.21 7.11
C THR A 68 13.39 -15.29 8.13
N GLY A 69 12.14 -14.89 7.90
CA GLY A 69 11.39 -14.06 8.82
C GLY A 69 10.21 -13.37 8.16
N LEU A 70 9.16 -13.10 8.94
CA LEU A 70 8.00 -12.39 8.43
C LEU A 70 8.37 -10.92 8.14
N PRO A 71 8.02 -10.35 6.97
CA PRO A 71 8.26 -8.94 6.72
C PRO A 71 7.42 -8.10 7.71
N ASN A 72 8.00 -7.02 8.24
CA ASN A 72 7.33 -6.13 9.21
C ASN A 72 5.93 -5.70 8.76
N PHE A 73 5.77 -5.43 7.46
CA PHE A 73 4.48 -5.10 6.85
C PHE A 73 3.40 -6.15 7.15
N LEU A 74 3.74 -7.45 7.09
CA LEU A 74 2.76 -8.51 7.31
C LEU A 74 2.43 -8.67 8.80
N HIS A 75 3.34 -8.30 9.70
CA HIS A 75 3.05 -8.19 11.14
C HIS A 75 2.03 -7.08 11.42
N ASP A 76 2.27 -5.88 10.87
CA ASP A 76 1.39 -4.73 11.00
C ASP A 76 0.01 -4.99 10.39
N LEU A 77 -0.01 -5.65 9.23
CA LEU A 77 -1.25 -6.03 8.54
C LEU A 77 -2.09 -7.01 9.37
N GLN A 78 -1.46 -8.03 9.93
CA GLN A 78 -2.13 -9.03 10.77
C GLN A 78 -2.72 -8.43 12.03
N GLN A 79 -1.97 -7.56 12.69
CA GLN A 79 -2.45 -6.88 13.89
C GLN A 79 -3.52 -5.84 13.56
N GLY A 80 -3.34 -5.06 12.48
CA GLY A 80 -4.25 -4.00 12.07
C GLY A 80 -5.60 -4.51 11.55
N LEU A 81 -5.63 -5.69 10.93
CA LEU A 81 -6.86 -6.31 10.42
C LEU A 81 -7.33 -7.52 11.25
N SER A 82 -6.66 -7.84 12.36
CA SER A 82 -6.96 -9.00 13.21
C SER A 82 -7.12 -10.30 12.39
N CYS A 83 -6.13 -10.55 11.53
CA CYS A 83 -6.09 -11.69 10.61
C CYS A 83 -4.80 -12.48 10.78
N CYS A 84 -4.75 -13.71 10.27
CA CYS A 84 -3.53 -14.53 10.32
C CYS A 84 -3.28 -15.27 9.01
N GLY A 85 -2.03 -15.25 8.55
CA GLY A 85 -1.61 -15.88 7.30
C GLY A 85 -2.34 -15.31 6.07
N ALA A 86 -2.23 -15.99 4.94
CA ALA A 86 -2.95 -15.60 3.73
C ALA A 86 -4.39 -16.11 3.75
N LYS A 87 -4.58 -17.41 3.98
CA LYS A 87 -5.86 -18.09 4.21
C LYS A 87 -6.10 -18.38 5.69
N GLY A 88 -5.02 -18.56 6.45
CA GLY A 88 -5.08 -18.85 7.88
C GLY A 88 -3.70 -19.14 8.45
N SER A 89 -3.63 -19.40 9.75
CA SER A 89 -2.37 -19.73 10.44
C SER A 89 -1.66 -20.98 9.92
N ILE A 90 -2.41 -21.89 9.30
CA ILE A 90 -1.89 -23.12 8.69
C ILE A 90 -0.81 -22.84 7.64
N ASP A 91 -0.86 -21.67 6.98
CA ASP A 91 0.08 -21.26 5.94
C ASP A 91 1.53 -21.18 6.47
N TYR A 92 1.70 -20.88 7.76
CA TYR A 92 3.02 -20.88 8.41
C TYR A 92 3.50 -22.29 8.71
N THR A 93 2.66 -23.12 9.32
CA THR A 93 3.01 -24.50 9.70
C THR A 93 3.30 -25.39 8.49
N VAL A 94 2.61 -25.20 7.36
CA VAL A 94 2.88 -25.94 6.11
C VAL A 94 4.26 -25.58 5.53
N ASN A 95 4.70 -24.34 5.75
CA ASN A 95 6.01 -23.85 5.32
C ASN A 95 7.12 -24.09 6.36
N SER A 96 6.84 -24.89 7.40
CA SER A 96 7.75 -25.13 8.54
C SER A 96 8.18 -23.84 9.26
N LEU A 97 7.33 -22.81 9.25
CA LEU A 97 7.51 -21.54 9.93
C LEU A 97 6.75 -21.53 11.25
N SER A 98 7.29 -20.85 12.25
CA SER A 98 6.57 -20.56 13.49
C SER A 98 5.47 -19.53 13.23
N ILE A 99 4.32 -19.71 13.87
CA ILE A 99 3.23 -18.74 13.80
C ILE A 99 3.69 -17.45 14.49
N PRO A 100 3.63 -16.29 13.81
CA PRO A 100 4.11 -15.02 14.34
C PRO A 100 3.21 -14.52 15.49
N GLU A 101 3.78 -13.72 16.39
CA GLU A 101 3.03 -13.14 17.52
C GLU A 101 1.88 -12.22 17.08
N SER A 102 1.97 -11.60 15.89
CA SER A 102 0.91 -10.77 15.29
C SER A 102 -0.38 -11.52 15.00
N CYS A 103 -0.34 -12.86 14.92
CA CYS A 103 -1.53 -13.67 14.73
C CYS A 103 -2.35 -13.88 16.01
N TYR A 104 -1.84 -13.47 17.17
CA TYR A 104 -2.50 -13.67 18.45
C TYR A 104 -3.12 -12.36 18.97
N THR A 105 -4.35 -12.44 19.46
CA THR A 105 -5.10 -11.30 19.99
C THR A 105 -4.46 -10.69 21.24
N THR A 106 -3.72 -11.48 22.03
CA THR A 106 -3.09 -11.04 23.28
C THR A 106 -1.65 -11.54 23.36
N LYS A 107 -0.70 -10.62 23.61
CA LYS A 107 0.74 -10.93 23.67
C LYS A 107 1.11 -11.82 24.88
N GLU A 108 0.31 -11.78 25.95
CA GLU A 108 0.69 -12.33 27.26
C GLU A 108 0.20 -13.76 27.50
N LYS A 109 -0.82 -14.20 26.76
CA LYS A 109 -1.28 -15.60 26.72
C LYS A 109 -1.63 -15.88 25.27
N LYS A 110 -0.94 -16.83 24.63
CA LYS A 110 -1.30 -17.38 23.31
C LYS A 110 -2.67 -18.09 23.38
N SER A 111 -3.73 -17.37 23.71
CA SER A 111 -5.03 -17.93 24.06
C SER A 111 -6.04 -17.84 22.92
N GLU A 112 -5.83 -16.96 21.94
CA GLU A 112 -6.72 -16.89 20.78
C GLU A 112 -5.99 -16.44 19.53
N LEU A 113 -6.08 -17.29 18.50
CA LEU A 113 -5.46 -17.09 17.19
C LEU A 113 -6.51 -16.52 16.24
N HIS A 114 -6.15 -15.52 15.43
CA HIS A 114 -7.06 -15.01 14.42
C HIS A 114 -7.39 -16.13 13.41
N THR A 115 -8.68 -16.47 13.30
CA THR A 115 -9.19 -17.53 12.42
C THR A 115 -9.37 -17.05 10.98
N THR A 116 -9.48 -15.74 10.79
CA THR A 116 -9.67 -15.11 9.47
C THR A 116 -8.33 -14.97 8.74
N GLY A 117 -8.26 -15.46 7.49
CA GLY A 117 -7.13 -15.22 6.60
C GLY A 117 -7.03 -13.76 6.15
N CYS A 118 -5.81 -13.22 6.04
CA CYS A 118 -5.64 -11.81 5.67
C CYS A 118 -6.11 -11.49 4.25
N GLY A 119 -6.11 -12.45 3.32
CA GLY A 119 -6.66 -12.21 1.97
C GLY A 119 -8.15 -11.83 2.02
N ARG A 120 -8.94 -12.55 2.83
CA ARG A 120 -10.36 -12.26 3.07
C ARG A 120 -10.53 -10.95 3.85
N ALA A 121 -9.77 -10.76 4.93
CA ALA A 121 -9.87 -9.57 5.77
C ALA A 121 -9.60 -8.28 4.99
N ILE A 122 -8.58 -8.27 4.12
CA ILE A 122 -8.27 -7.13 3.24
C ILE A 122 -9.40 -6.90 2.25
N ALA A 123 -9.92 -7.94 1.61
CA ALA A 123 -11.02 -7.79 0.64
C ALA A 123 -12.28 -7.18 1.29
N VAL A 124 -12.62 -7.62 2.51
CA VAL A 124 -13.73 -7.06 3.29
C VAL A 124 -13.45 -5.60 3.68
N PHE A 125 -12.26 -5.31 4.20
CA PHE A 125 -11.87 -3.96 4.60
C PHE A 125 -11.90 -2.98 3.42
N LEU A 126 -11.37 -3.38 2.26
CA LEU A 126 -11.41 -2.59 1.04
C LEU A 126 -12.85 -2.36 0.56
N GLY A 127 -13.74 -3.35 0.71
CA GLY A 127 -15.16 -3.20 0.40
C GLY A 127 -15.85 -2.18 1.30
N GLU A 128 -15.75 -2.35 2.63
CA GLU A 128 -16.46 -1.52 3.61
C GLU A 128 -15.91 -0.10 3.71
N GLN A 129 -14.59 0.08 3.60
CA GLN A 129 -13.95 1.40 3.69
C GLN A 129 -13.64 2.02 2.31
N SER A 130 -14.11 1.39 1.22
CA SER A 130 -13.87 1.84 -0.17
C SER A 130 -14.16 3.32 -0.39
N LEU A 131 -15.24 3.85 0.20
CA LEU A 131 -15.62 5.26 0.07
C LEU A 131 -14.57 6.19 0.69
N LYS A 132 -14.13 5.90 1.92
CA LYS A 132 -13.13 6.73 2.62
C LYS A 132 -11.79 6.68 1.90
N ILE A 133 -11.37 5.48 1.46
CA ILE A 133 -10.13 5.29 0.71
C ILE A 133 -10.21 6.04 -0.61
N GLY A 134 -11.33 5.90 -1.35
CA GLY A 134 -11.55 6.60 -2.61
C GLY A 134 -11.50 8.12 -2.48
N LEU A 135 -12.10 8.68 -1.43
CA LEU A 135 -12.06 10.13 -1.17
C LEU A 135 -10.64 10.62 -0.87
N LEU A 136 -9.89 9.88 -0.04
CA LEU A 136 -8.49 10.18 0.26
C LEU A 136 -7.65 10.17 -1.03
N THR A 137 -7.77 9.11 -1.83
CA THR A 137 -7.03 8.97 -3.09
C THR A 137 -7.39 10.08 -4.08
N LEU A 138 -8.67 10.44 -4.21
CA LEU A 138 -9.09 11.55 -5.06
C LEU A 138 -8.45 12.88 -4.63
N GLY A 139 -8.40 13.16 -3.33
CA GLY A 139 -7.75 14.35 -2.80
C GLY A 139 -6.26 14.41 -3.13
N ILE A 140 -5.58 13.26 -3.05
CA ILE A 140 -4.15 13.15 -3.41
C ILE A 140 -3.94 13.44 -4.89
N VAL A 141 -4.74 12.84 -5.78
CA VAL A 141 -4.64 13.07 -7.24
C VAL A 141 -4.85 14.56 -7.56
N VAL A 142 -5.85 15.21 -6.96
CA VAL A 142 -6.10 16.65 -7.17
C VAL A 142 -4.88 17.47 -6.71
N ALA A 143 -4.32 17.18 -5.55
CA ALA A 143 -3.14 17.88 -5.05
C ALA A 143 -1.92 17.69 -5.96
N GLN A 144 -1.70 16.48 -6.49
CA GLN A 144 -0.63 16.20 -7.45
C GLN A 144 -0.81 16.98 -8.75
N VAL A 145 -2.02 17.01 -9.31
CA VAL A 145 -2.32 17.78 -10.54
C VAL A 145 -2.06 19.27 -10.35
N VAL A 146 -2.46 19.83 -9.20
CA VAL A 146 -2.16 21.23 -8.86
C VAL A 146 -0.65 21.46 -8.75
N ALA A 147 0.07 20.59 -8.06
CA ALA A 147 1.53 20.70 -7.90
C ALA A 147 2.27 20.62 -9.24
N VAL A 148 1.88 19.70 -10.13
CA VAL A 148 2.43 19.58 -11.48
C VAL A 148 2.11 20.82 -12.32
N SER A 149 0.88 21.31 -12.27
CA SER A 149 0.47 22.51 -13.01
C SER A 149 1.29 23.73 -12.61
N LEU A 150 1.50 23.93 -11.31
CA LEU A 150 2.35 25.00 -10.78
C LEU A 150 3.82 24.81 -11.18
N ALA A 151 4.35 23.58 -11.09
CA ALA A 151 5.72 23.30 -11.49
C ALA A 151 5.96 23.55 -12.99
N ILE A 152 5.01 23.19 -13.87
CA ILE A 152 5.07 23.48 -15.31
C ILE A 152 5.04 24.99 -15.54
N PHE A 153 4.13 25.72 -14.89
CA PHE A 153 4.07 27.18 -15.02
C PHE A 153 5.39 27.85 -14.62
N LEU A 154 5.98 27.43 -13.49
CA LEU A 154 7.28 27.92 -13.04
C LEU A 154 8.40 27.54 -14.02
N TYR A 155 8.40 26.31 -14.53
CA TYR A 155 9.38 25.86 -15.52
C TYR A 155 9.31 26.65 -16.83
N CYS A 156 8.10 26.98 -17.31
CA CYS A 156 7.92 27.80 -18.52
C CYS A 156 8.26 29.28 -18.33
N LYS A 157 8.32 29.76 -17.09
CA LYS A 157 8.69 31.14 -16.75
C LYS A 157 10.18 31.34 -16.52
N LEU A 158 10.91 30.24 -16.37
CA LEU A 158 12.33 30.18 -16.12
C LEU A 158 13.13 30.18 -17.43
#